data_AF-A0A9R1NQR1-F1
#
_entry.id   AF-A0A9R1NQR1-F1
#
_cell.length_a   1.000
_cell.length_b   1.000
_cell.length_c   1.000
_cell.angle_alpha   90.00
_cell.angle_beta   90.00
_cell.angle_gamma   90.00
#
_symmetry.space_group_name_H-M   'P 1'
#
loop_
_entity.id
_entity.type
_entity.pdbx_description
1 polymer ?
#
loop_
_entity_poly.entity_id
_entity_poly.type
_entity_poly.pdbx_seq_one_letter_code
_entity_poly.pdbx_strand_id
1 'polypeptide(L)'
;MAGNMLANYVQVYVMLPLDVVSVDNKFEKGDETRAQLKKLTEAGVDGVMIDVWWGLVEGKGPKAYDWSAYKQVFDLVHEAGLKLQAIMSFHQCGGNVGDIVNIPIPQWVRDVGATDPDIFYTNRGGTRNIEYLTLGVDDQPLFHGRTAVQMYADYMTSFRENMKKFLDAGTIVDIEVGLGPAGEMRYPSYPQSQGWVFPGVGEFICYDKYLEADFKAAAAKAGHPEWELPDDAGEYNDTPEKTQFFKDNGTYLTEKGKFFLSWYSNKLIKHGDKVLDEANKVFLGCRVQLAIKISGIHWWYRVPNHAAELTAGYYNLDDRDGYRTIARMLTRHHASMNFTCAEMRDSEQSEEAKSAPEELVQQGHDPSVDPVAPLERSKPEMPIEMILKAAQPKLEPFPFDKNTDLPVKDHTDVGDEVVHAGTVAAIKVGPPPPLSAGTDNSDEARDFDLPLKNRFYLQPLPPAEAAVRAKESAQDILNLKPLIDKKQWPYVMNDLRLRASYLRYDLKTVISSKTTKEEKKDLKDLTGKLFATLDGLDHAAKIKSPTEAEKYYGETKTVLGDVLAKLG
;
A
#
# COMPACT_ATOMS: atom_id res chain seq x y z
N MET A 1 7.50 -39.20 18.54
CA MET A 1 6.15 -39.64 18.10
C MET A 1 5.95 -39.10 16.71
N ALA A 2 5.49 -39.90 15.74
CA ALA A 2 5.10 -39.37 14.43
C ALA A 2 3.71 -38.74 14.58
N GLY A 3 3.67 -37.43 14.84
CA GLY A 3 2.42 -36.67 14.82
C GLY A 3 1.83 -36.62 13.41
N ASN A 4 0.54 -36.31 13.30
CA ASN A 4 -0.08 -36.09 12.00
C ASN A 4 0.47 -34.81 11.37
N MET A 5 1.49 -34.92 10.51
CA MET A 5 2.22 -33.75 9.97
C MET A 5 1.34 -32.77 9.19
N LEU A 6 0.16 -33.20 8.73
CA LEU A 6 -0.87 -32.33 8.16
C LEU A 6 -1.34 -31.22 9.12
N ALA A 7 -1.25 -31.43 10.44
CA ALA A 7 -1.61 -30.43 11.45
C ALA A 7 -0.58 -29.27 11.57
N ASN A 8 0.60 -29.42 10.96
CA ASN A 8 1.64 -28.38 10.91
C ASN A 8 1.67 -27.66 9.54
N TYR A 9 0.74 -27.98 8.63
CA TYR A 9 0.73 -27.41 7.29
C TYR A 9 0.14 -26.00 7.30
N VAL A 10 0.93 -25.01 6.91
CA VAL A 10 0.50 -23.62 6.70
C VAL A 10 0.35 -23.41 5.20
N GLN A 11 -0.82 -22.94 4.78
CA GLN A 11 -1.10 -22.69 3.36
C GLN A 11 -0.28 -21.51 2.83
N VAL A 12 0.19 -21.59 1.59
CA VAL A 12 0.90 -20.52 0.90
C VAL A 12 0.04 -19.97 -0.23
N TYR A 13 -0.25 -18.67 -0.17
CA TYR A 13 -0.95 -17.91 -1.21
C TYR A 13 -0.02 -16.85 -1.80
N VAL A 14 -0.20 -16.53 -3.08
CA VAL A 14 0.57 -15.50 -3.79
C VAL A 14 -0.35 -14.42 -4.33
N MET A 15 -0.09 -13.15 -4.02
CA MET A 15 -0.82 -12.02 -4.62
C MET A 15 -0.54 -11.94 -6.13
N LEU A 16 -1.60 -11.80 -6.93
CA LEU A 16 -1.50 -11.53 -8.36
C LEU A 16 -1.04 -10.07 -8.61
N PRO A 17 -0.46 -9.76 -9.78
CA PRO A 17 -0.10 -8.39 -10.15
C PRO A 17 -1.30 -7.44 -10.05
N LEU A 18 -1.06 -6.21 -9.56
CA LEU A 18 -2.08 -5.17 -9.38
C LEU A 18 -2.85 -4.83 -10.67
N ASP A 19 -2.24 -5.05 -11.84
CA ASP A 19 -2.82 -4.86 -13.18
C ASP A 19 -3.19 -6.17 -13.90
N VAL A 20 -3.37 -7.28 -13.17
CA VAL A 20 -3.87 -8.54 -13.78
C VAL A 20 -5.22 -8.33 -14.46
N VAL A 21 -6.03 -7.39 -13.96
CA VAL A 21 -7.08 -6.71 -14.72
C VAL A 21 -6.62 -5.28 -15.00
N SER A 22 -6.67 -4.85 -16.26
CA SER A 22 -6.22 -3.51 -16.66
C SER A 22 -7.18 -2.39 -16.22
N VAL A 23 -6.69 -1.14 -16.26
CA VAL A 23 -7.43 0.07 -15.87
C VAL A 23 -8.74 0.29 -16.64
N ASP A 24 -8.89 -0.32 -17.83
CA ASP A 24 -10.12 -0.29 -18.66
C ASP A 24 -11.09 -1.46 -18.37
N ASN A 25 -10.88 -2.17 -17.24
CA ASN A 25 -11.56 -3.40 -16.85
C ASN A 25 -11.50 -4.44 -17.98
N LYS A 26 -10.28 -4.81 -18.38
CA LYS A 26 -9.99 -5.84 -19.40
C LYS A 26 -9.00 -6.86 -18.84
N PHE A 27 -9.14 -8.11 -19.27
CA PHE A 27 -8.15 -9.14 -19.02
C PHE A 27 -7.33 -9.37 -20.29
N GLU A 28 -6.11 -8.86 -20.30
CA GLU A 28 -5.28 -8.76 -21.51
C GLU A 28 -4.05 -9.67 -21.46
N LYS A 29 -3.55 -9.99 -20.26
CA LYS A 29 -2.34 -10.80 -20.01
C LYS A 29 -2.60 -12.32 -19.99
N GLY A 30 -3.62 -12.79 -20.71
CA GLY A 30 -4.17 -14.16 -20.59
C GLY A 30 -3.15 -15.29 -20.57
N ASP A 31 -2.28 -15.37 -21.58
CA ASP A 31 -1.26 -16.43 -21.70
C ASP A 31 -0.10 -16.25 -20.70
N GLU A 32 0.24 -15.00 -20.36
CA GLU A 32 1.27 -14.67 -19.36
C GLU A 32 0.84 -15.12 -17.96
N THR A 33 -0.37 -14.73 -17.53
CA THR A 33 -0.97 -15.15 -16.27
C THR A 33 -1.14 -16.67 -16.22
N ARG A 34 -1.55 -17.32 -17.33
CA ARG A 34 -1.63 -18.79 -17.39
C ARG A 34 -0.26 -19.45 -17.19
N ALA A 35 0.81 -18.90 -17.76
CA ALA A 35 2.17 -19.39 -17.57
C ALA A 35 2.69 -19.18 -16.14
N GLN A 36 2.38 -18.04 -15.52
CA GLN A 36 2.70 -17.72 -14.13
C GLN A 36 1.97 -18.64 -13.14
N LEU A 37 0.65 -18.80 -13.27
CA LEU A 37 -0.15 -19.72 -12.44
C LEU A 37 0.36 -21.17 -12.51
N LYS A 38 0.76 -21.63 -13.71
CA LYS A 38 1.39 -22.96 -13.86
C LYS A 38 2.68 -23.09 -13.05
N LYS A 39 3.48 -22.03 -12.94
CA LYS A 39 4.71 -22.03 -12.12
C LYS A 39 4.43 -22.04 -10.62
N LEU A 40 3.36 -21.38 -10.16
CA LEU A 40 2.90 -21.48 -8.77
C LEU A 40 2.40 -22.91 -8.45
N THR A 41 1.65 -23.51 -9.38
CA THR A 41 1.18 -24.90 -9.26
C THR A 41 2.36 -25.90 -9.24
N GLU A 42 3.37 -25.71 -10.09
CA GLU A 42 4.61 -26.51 -10.09
C GLU A 42 5.43 -26.35 -8.80
N ALA A 43 5.28 -25.24 -8.07
CA ALA A 43 5.93 -24.98 -6.79
C ALA A 43 5.12 -25.46 -5.57
N GLY A 44 3.91 -25.99 -5.76
CA GLY A 44 3.06 -26.50 -4.67
C GLY A 44 2.31 -25.43 -3.87
N VAL A 45 2.10 -24.24 -4.44
CA VAL A 45 1.33 -23.14 -3.85
C VAL A 45 -0.17 -23.53 -3.77
N ASP A 46 -0.85 -23.24 -2.64
CA ASP A 46 -2.26 -23.55 -2.45
C ASP A 46 -3.19 -22.72 -3.35
N GLY A 47 -2.86 -21.44 -3.51
CA GLY A 47 -3.72 -20.50 -4.20
C GLY A 47 -3.12 -19.13 -4.45
N VAL A 48 -3.97 -18.21 -4.88
CA VAL A 48 -3.62 -16.81 -5.16
C VAL A 48 -4.60 -15.84 -4.52
N MET A 49 -4.15 -14.60 -4.32
CA MET A 49 -4.93 -13.50 -3.77
C MET A 49 -5.08 -12.39 -4.83
N ILE A 50 -6.23 -11.73 -4.91
CA ILE A 50 -6.50 -10.69 -5.91
C ILE A 50 -7.38 -9.55 -5.38
N ASP A 51 -7.00 -8.33 -5.72
CA ASP A 51 -7.83 -7.14 -5.58
C ASP A 51 -8.99 -7.09 -6.57
N VAL A 52 -10.21 -7.04 -6.04
CA VAL A 52 -11.45 -6.91 -6.81
C VAL A 52 -11.90 -5.45 -6.79
N TRP A 53 -11.18 -4.63 -7.57
CA TRP A 53 -11.24 -3.16 -7.60
C TRP A 53 -12.66 -2.61 -7.85
N TRP A 54 -13.20 -1.91 -6.85
CA TRP A 54 -14.50 -1.24 -6.93
C TRP A 54 -14.57 -0.27 -8.11
N GLY A 55 -13.48 0.49 -8.33
CA GLY A 55 -13.31 1.44 -9.43
C GLY A 55 -13.47 0.86 -10.83
N LEU A 56 -13.02 -0.38 -11.05
CA LEU A 56 -13.13 -1.06 -12.35
C LEU A 56 -14.54 -1.61 -12.57
N VAL A 57 -15.12 -2.24 -11.54
CA VAL A 57 -16.36 -3.00 -11.67
C VAL A 57 -17.60 -2.11 -11.62
N GLU A 58 -17.70 -1.16 -10.68
CA GLU A 58 -18.82 -0.21 -10.59
C GLU A 58 -18.49 1.17 -11.20
N GLY A 59 -17.36 1.29 -11.91
CA GLY A 59 -16.87 2.56 -12.49
C GLY A 59 -17.84 3.27 -13.43
N LYS A 60 -18.71 2.51 -14.11
CA LYS A 60 -19.66 3.02 -15.12
C LYS A 60 -20.87 3.76 -14.53
N GLY A 61 -21.14 3.62 -13.23
CA GLY A 61 -22.29 4.25 -12.57
C GLY A 61 -22.89 3.37 -11.46
N PRO A 62 -23.79 3.93 -10.62
CA PRO A 62 -24.46 3.19 -9.55
C PRO A 62 -25.10 1.88 -10.03
N LYS A 63 -24.69 0.76 -9.40
CA LYS A 63 -25.09 -0.62 -9.71
C LYS A 63 -24.79 -1.12 -11.13
N ALA A 64 -23.95 -0.43 -11.90
CA ALA A 64 -23.58 -0.80 -13.27
C ALA A 64 -22.39 -1.78 -13.31
N TYR A 65 -22.51 -2.89 -12.57
CA TYR A 65 -21.41 -3.85 -12.33
C TYR A 65 -20.93 -4.59 -13.59
N ASP A 66 -19.65 -4.45 -13.93
CA ASP A 66 -18.99 -5.17 -15.02
C ASP A 66 -17.97 -6.19 -14.49
N TRP A 67 -18.43 -7.42 -14.27
CA TRP A 67 -17.62 -8.54 -13.78
C TRP A 67 -16.83 -9.28 -14.88
N SER A 68 -16.78 -8.76 -16.12
CA SER A 68 -16.34 -9.54 -17.28
C SER A 68 -14.86 -9.95 -17.25
N ALA A 69 -13.94 -9.06 -16.88
CA ALA A 69 -12.52 -9.39 -16.78
C ALA A 69 -12.23 -10.35 -15.61
N TYR A 70 -12.76 -10.04 -14.41
CA TYR A 70 -12.58 -10.87 -13.22
C TYR A 70 -13.05 -12.32 -13.40
N LYS A 71 -14.17 -12.56 -14.09
CA LYS A 71 -14.61 -13.93 -14.40
C LYS A 71 -13.58 -14.71 -15.22
N GLN A 72 -12.89 -14.07 -16.18
CA GLN A 72 -11.87 -14.72 -17.00
C GLN A 72 -10.60 -15.04 -16.19
N VAL A 73 -10.17 -14.14 -15.30
CA VAL A 73 -9.06 -14.41 -14.37
C VAL A 73 -9.40 -15.57 -13.43
N PHE A 74 -10.61 -15.57 -12.86
CA PHE A 74 -11.05 -16.60 -11.92
C PHE A 74 -11.22 -17.96 -12.62
N ASP A 75 -11.61 -17.98 -13.90
CA ASP A 75 -11.61 -19.20 -14.72
C ASP A 75 -10.18 -19.73 -14.94
N LEU A 76 -9.16 -18.89 -15.16
CA LEU A 76 -7.76 -19.36 -15.20
C LEU A 76 -7.29 -19.96 -13.87
N VAL A 77 -7.61 -19.32 -12.75
CA VAL A 77 -7.24 -19.82 -11.40
C VAL A 77 -7.92 -21.17 -11.13
N HIS A 78 -9.20 -21.30 -11.48
CA HIS A 78 -9.94 -22.56 -11.39
C HIS A 78 -9.36 -23.66 -12.30
N GLU A 79 -9.03 -23.34 -13.56
CA GLU A 79 -8.39 -24.26 -14.51
C GLU A 79 -6.98 -24.71 -14.05
N ALA A 80 -6.26 -23.87 -13.31
CA ALA A 80 -4.98 -24.23 -12.68
C ALA A 80 -5.13 -25.12 -11.43
N GLY A 81 -6.35 -25.31 -10.92
CA GLY A 81 -6.63 -26.07 -9.69
C GLY A 81 -6.32 -25.32 -8.38
N LEU A 82 -5.96 -24.03 -8.48
CA LEU A 82 -5.54 -23.18 -7.37
C LEU A 82 -6.74 -22.63 -6.58
N LYS A 83 -6.53 -22.34 -5.29
CA LYS A 83 -7.47 -21.58 -4.48
C LYS A 83 -7.39 -20.07 -4.76
N LEU A 84 -8.43 -19.35 -4.35
CA LEU A 84 -8.59 -17.92 -4.58
C LEU A 84 -9.06 -17.20 -3.30
N GLN A 85 -8.31 -16.18 -2.90
CA GLN A 85 -8.71 -15.19 -1.89
C GLN A 85 -9.07 -13.90 -2.63
N ALA A 86 -10.24 -13.32 -2.36
CA ALA A 86 -10.77 -12.18 -3.12
C ALA A 86 -10.98 -10.96 -2.23
N ILE A 87 -10.16 -9.93 -2.42
CA ILE A 87 -10.23 -8.68 -1.65
C ILE A 87 -11.35 -7.81 -2.23
N MET A 88 -12.29 -7.39 -1.39
CA MET A 88 -13.33 -6.42 -1.74
C MET A 88 -12.72 -5.01 -1.70
N SER A 89 -11.97 -4.68 -2.75
CA SER A 89 -11.10 -3.49 -2.79
C SER A 89 -11.88 -2.21 -3.05
N PHE A 90 -12.55 -1.73 -1.99
CA PHE A 90 -13.30 -0.46 -1.92
C PHE A 90 -12.43 0.81 -1.88
N HIS A 91 -11.16 0.69 -2.23
CA HIS A 91 -10.13 1.72 -2.12
C HIS A 91 -9.42 1.94 -3.46
N GLN A 92 -8.59 2.99 -3.53
CA GLN A 92 -7.74 3.27 -4.69
C GLN A 92 -6.45 2.44 -4.67
N CYS A 93 -6.12 1.79 -5.79
CA CYS A 93 -4.74 1.41 -6.11
C CYS A 93 -3.98 2.66 -6.54
N GLY A 94 -2.80 2.94 -6.00
CA GLY A 94 -2.01 4.12 -6.35
C GLY A 94 -1.95 5.17 -5.24
N GLY A 95 -0.77 5.36 -4.65
CA GLY A 95 -0.50 6.36 -3.61
C GLY A 95 0.45 5.88 -2.51
N ASN A 96 0.69 4.56 -2.45
CA ASN A 96 1.47 3.88 -1.42
C ASN A 96 2.73 3.21 -2.03
N VAL A 97 3.62 2.67 -1.19
CA VAL A 97 4.84 1.98 -1.64
C VAL A 97 4.49 0.75 -2.47
N GLY A 98 5.04 0.66 -3.68
CA GLY A 98 4.86 -0.50 -4.57
C GLY A 98 3.72 -0.35 -5.60
N ASP A 99 2.87 0.67 -5.46
CA ASP A 99 1.76 0.92 -6.39
C ASP A 99 2.27 1.40 -7.77
N ILE A 100 2.58 0.47 -8.67
CA ILE A 100 2.95 0.77 -10.06
C ILE A 100 1.75 1.18 -10.95
N VAL A 101 0.53 1.10 -10.41
CA VAL A 101 -0.75 1.18 -11.14
C VAL A 101 -1.72 2.08 -10.39
N ASN A 102 -2.51 2.88 -11.11
CA ASN A 102 -3.46 3.83 -10.55
C ASN A 102 -4.90 3.46 -10.96
N ILE A 103 -5.69 2.97 -10.00
CA ILE A 103 -7.10 2.61 -10.15
C ILE A 103 -7.86 3.30 -9.02
N PRO A 104 -8.47 4.48 -9.27
CA PRO A 104 -9.24 5.21 -8.26
C PRO A 104 -10.58 4.53 -7.97
N ILE A 105 -11.20 4.87 -6.83
CA ILE A 105 -12.61 4.54 -6.56
C ILE A 105 -13.53 5.12 -7.67
N PRO A 106 -14.75 4.60 -7.88
CA PRO A 106 -15.58 4.95 -9.05
C PRO A 106 -15.76 6.47 -9.25
N GLN A 107 -15.61 6.95 -10.48
CA GLN A 107 -15.59 8.40 -10.75
C GLN A 107 -16.87 9.10 -10.28
N TRP A 108 -18.05 8.48 -10.44
CA TRP A 108 -19.31 9.03 -9.97
C TRP A 108 -19.39 9.21 -8.43
N VAL A 109 -18.60 8.46 -7.65
CA VAL A 109 -18.44 8.66 -6.20
C VAL A 109 -17.55 9.88 -5.94
N ARG A 110 -16.47 10.04 -6.72
CA ARG A 110 -15.55 11.19 -6.64
C ARG A 110 -16.23 12.49 -7.08
N ASP A 111 -17.21 12.40 -7.98
CA ASP A 111 -18.05 13.53 -8.42
C ASP A 111 -18.98 14.04 -7.30
N VAL A 112 -19.46 13.15 -6.40
CA VAL A 112 -20.11 13.58 -5.14
C VAL A 112 -19.11 14.36 -4.29
N GLY A 113 -17.87 13.88 -4.21
CA GLY A 113 -16.76 14.55 -3.50
C GLY A 113 -16.36 15.92 -4.04
N ALA A 114 -16.69 16.24 -5.29
CA ALA A 114 -16.52 17.58 -5.86
C ALA A 114 -17.57 18.58 -5.37
N THR A 115 -18.70 18.10 -4.82
CA THR A 115 -19.76 18.91 -4.21
C THR A 115 -19.67 18.88 -2.68
N ASP A 116 -19.31 17.73 -2.11
CA ASP A 116 -19.09 17.51 -0.68
C ASP A 116 -17.71 16.88 -0.43
N PRO A 117 -16.64 17.67 -0.21
CA PRO A 117 -15.30 17.15 0.03
C PRO A 117 -15.16 16.41 1.37
N ASP A 118 -16.16 16.50 2.26
CA ASP A 118 -16.17 15.80 3.54
C ASP A 118 -16.61 14.33 3.43
N ILE A 119 -16.88 13.81 2.22
CA ILE A 119 -16.96 12.34 2.02
C ILE A 119 -15.59 11.65 2.16
N PHE A 120 -14.50 12.43 2.21
CA PHE A 120 -13.12 11.96 2.24
C PHE A 120 -12.47 12.18 3.60
N TYR A 121 -11.61 11.23 4.00
CA TYR A 121 -10.77 11.37 5.19
C TYR A 121 -9.92 12.64 5.11
N THR A 122 -9.92 13.44 6.18
CA THR A 122 -9.37 14.81 6.19
C THR A 122 -8.43 15.05 7.36
N ASN A 123 -7.23 15.58 7.09
CA ASN A 123 -6.24 15.94 8.11
C ASN A 123 -6.47 17.34 8.69
N ARG A 124 -5.74 17.73 9.74
CA ARG A 124 -5.90 19.04 10.40
C ARG A 124 -5.62 20.23 9.47
N GLY A 125 -4.81 20.05 8.43
CA GLY A 125 -4.58 21.04 7.37
C GLY A 125 -5.73 21.19 6.36
N GLY A 126 -6.78 20.38 6.45
CA GLY A 126 -7.91 20.37 5.50
C GLY A 126 -7.63 19.58 4.21
N THR A 127 -6.50 18.88 4.12
CA THR A 127 -6.13 18.03 2.98
C THR A 127 -7.01 16.79 2.97
N ARG A 128 -7.56 16.47 1.80
CA ARG A 128 -8.51 15.36 1.59
C ARG A 128 -7.77 14.15 1.02
N ASN A 129 -7.78 13.02 1.71
CA ASN A 129 -7.33 11.76 1.14
C ASN A 129 -8.49 11.13 0.33
N ILE A 130 -8.27 10.99 -0.99
CA ILE A 130 -9.29 10.52 -1.94
C ILE A 130 -9.27 9.00 -2.20
N GLU A 131 -8.42 8.25 -1.48
CA GLU A 131 -8.22 6.81 -1.69
C GLU A 131 -9.36 5.97 -1.11
N TYR A 132 -10.10 6.49 -0.12
CA TYR A 132 -11.22 5.82 0.57
C TYR A 132 -12.23 6.83 1.12
N LEU A 133 -13.46 6.40 1.39
CA LEU A 133 -14.51 7.25 1.97
C LEU A 133 -14.37 7.33 3.50
N THR A 134 -14.60 8.49 4.11
CA THR A 134 -14.58 8.57 5.58
C THR A 134 -15.66 7.68 6.20
N LEU A 135 -15.35 6.95 7.27
CA LEU A 135 -16.37 6.24 8.05
C LEU A 135 -17.43 7.17 8.67
N GLY A 136 -17.20 8.50 8.62
CA GLY A 136 -18.23 9.50 8.88
C GLY A 136 -19.45 9.44 7.93
N VAL A 137 -19.28 8.90 6.71
CA VAL A 137 -20.35 8.76 5.70
C VAL A 137 -20.90 7.33 5.53
N ASP A 138 -20.52 6.39 6.40
CA ASP A 138 -21.05 5.02 6.48
C ASP A 138 -22.57 4.94 6.25
N ASP A 139 -23.30 5.78 6.99
CA ASP A 139 -24.76 5.79 7.13
C ASP A 139 -25.40 7.01 6.43
N GLN A 140 -24.62 7.85 5.75
CA GLN A 140 -25.08 9.09 5.13
C GLN A 140 -25.54 8.82 3.68
N PRO A 141 -26.80 9.08 3.29
CA PRO A 141 -27.37 8.65 2.00
C PRO A 141 -26.98 9.55 0.80
N LEU A 142 -25.71 9.96 0.74
CA LEU A 142 -25.16 10.95 -0.19
C LEU A 142 -25.02 10.40 -1.62
N PHE A 143 -24.84 9.10 -1.76
CA PHE A 143 -24.39 8.47 -3.00
C PHE A 143 -25.56 8.06 -3.89
N HIS A 144 -26.21 9.09 -4.46
CA HIS A 144 -27.47 8.97 -5.20
C HIS A 144 -28.59 8.26 -4.40
N GLY A 145 -28.67 8.55 -3.10
CA GLY A 145 -29.63 7.95 -2.17
C GLY A 145 -29.17 6.67 -1.47
N ARG A 146 -27.95 6.17 -1.77
CA ARG A 146 -27.29 5.11 -0.99
C ARG A 146 -26.33 5.67 0.05
N THR A 147 -26.13 4.94 1.14
CA THR A 147 -25.02 5.16 2.08
C THR A 147 -23.76 4.40 1.64
N ALA A 148 -22.58 4.72 2.19
CA ALA A 148 -21.34 4.01 1.84
C ALA A 148 -21.44 2.50 2.13
N VAL A 149 -21.95 2.13 3.31
CA VAL A 149 -22.17 0.73 3.71
C VAL A 149 -23.14 0.01 2.78
N GLN A 150 -24.17 0.69 2.28
CA GLN A 150 -25.08 0.12 1.27
C GLN A 150 -24.40 -0.11 -0.08
N MET A 151 -23.47 0.75 -0.50
CA MET A 151 -22.67 0.51 -1.71
C MET A 151 -21.79 -0.74 -1.55
N TYR A 152 -21.13 -0.89 -0.40
CA TYR A 152 -20.30 -2.06 -0.10
C TYR A 152 -21.13 -3.36 -0.07
N ALA A 153 -22.31 -3.33 0.57
CA ALA A 153 -23.24 -4.46 0.61
C ALA A 153 -23.82 -4.82 -0.77
N ASP A 154 -24.22 -3.83 -1.58
CA ASP A 154 -24.67 -4.03 -2.96
C ASP A 154 -23.56 -4.69 -3.83
N TYR A 155 -22.32 -4.20 -3.69
CA TYR A 155 -21.16 -4.70 -4.44
C TYR A 155 -20.85 -6.16 -4.09
N MET A 156 -20.74 -6.48 -2.80
CA MET A 156 -20.53 -7.85 -2.33
C MET A 156 -21.68 -8.78 -2.74
N THR A 157 -22.92 -8.28 -2.73
CA THR A 157 -24.09 -9.04 -3.22
C THR A 157 -23.94 -9.38 -4.70
N SER A 158 -23.61 -8.39 -5.54
CA SER A 158 -23.40 -8.61 -6.98
C SER A 158 -22.20 -9.54 -7.24
N PHE A 159 -21.12 -9.44 -6.44
CA PHE A 159 -19.99 -10.36 -6.50
C PHE A 159 -20.43 -11.80 -6.22
N ARG A 160 -21.16 -12.04 -5.11
CA ARG A 160 -21.66 -13.38 -4.74
C ARG A 160 -22.52 -13.99 -5.83
N GLU A 161 -23.44 -13.23 -6.42
CA GLU A 161 -24.30 -13.67 -7.51
C GLU A 161 -23.48 -14.04 -8.76
N ASN A 162 -22.53 -13.18 -9.13
CA ASN A 162 -21.77 -13.32 -10.37
C ASN A 162 -20.66 -14.37 -10.30
N MET A 163 -20.09 -14.58 -9.10
CA MET A 163 -19.00 -15.53 -8.85
C MET A 163 -19.48 -16.83 -8.22
N LYS A 164 -20.81 -17.05 -8.14
CA LYS A 164 -21.43 -18.24 -7.54
C LYS A 164 -20.82 -19.57 -7.99
N LYS A 165 -20.45 -19.72 -9.27
CA LYS A 165 -19.79 -20.96 -9.76
C LYS A 165 -18.47 -21.26 -9.06
N PHE A 166 -17.69 -20.23 -8.73
CA PHE A 166 -16.39 -20.36 -8.05
C PHE A 166 -16.53 -20.55 -6.54
N LEU A 167 -17.58 -19.98 -5.93
CA LEU A 167 -17.98 -20.20 -4.54
C LEU A 167 -18.51 -21.62 -4.33
N ASP A 168 -19.41 -22.09 -5.19
CA ASP A 168 -19.99 -23.44 -5.13
C ASP A 168 -18.93 -24.54 -5.39
N ALA A 169 -17.96 -24.27 -6.25
CA ALA A 169 -16.82 -25.14 -6.52
C ALA A 169 -15.72 -25.09 -5.43
N GLY A 170 -15.83 -24.22 -4.42
CA GLY A 170 -14.80 -24.02 -3.40
C GLY A 170 -13.44 -23.58 -3.98
N THR A 171 -13.48 -22.78 -5.07
CA THR A 171 -12.30 -22.13 -5.64
C THR A 171 -12.00 -20.85 -4.86
N ILE A 172 -13.02 -20.00 -4.70
CA ILE A 172 -12.97 -18.90 -3.74
C ILE A 172 -13.13 -19.51 -2.34
N VAL A 173 -12.17 -19.24 -1.46
CA VAL A 173 -12.10 -19.78 -0.08
C VAL A 173 -12.08 -18.69 0.99
N ASP A 174 -11.73 -17.46 0.64
CA ASP A 174 -11.71 -16.30 1.53
C ASP A 174 -12.21 -15.04 0.81
N ILE A 175 -12.88 -14.18 1.58
CA ILE A 175 -13.26 -12.81 1.19
C ILE A 175 -12.65 -11.84 2.20
N GLU A 176 -11.57 -11.17 1.80
CA GLU A 176 -11.02 -10.06 2.58
C GLU A 176 -11.84 -8.79 2.33
N VAL A 177 -12.33 -8.15 3.39
CA VAL A 177 -13.20 -6.97 3.28
C VAL A 177 -12.36 -5.71 3.46
N GLY A 178 -12.30 -4.85 2.42
CA GLY A 178 -11.52 -3.62 2.44
C GLY A 178 -12.15 -2.51 3.28
N LEU A 179 -11.51 -2.15 4.40
CA LEU A 179 -12.05 -1.23 5.43
C LEU A 179 -11.30 0.10 5.54
N GLY A 180 -10.58 0.49 4.48
CA GLY A 180 -9.77 1.70 4.46
C GLY A 180 -8.76 1.75 3.31
N PRO A 181 -7.78 2.67 3.36
CA PRO A 181 -6.67 2.75 2.40
C PRO A 181 -5.88 1.43 2.35
N ALA A 182 -5.43 1.02 1.17
CA ALA A 182 -4.76 -0.27 0.93
C ALA A 182 -5.53 -1.52 1.46
N GLY A 183 -6.87 -1.39 1.59
CA GLY A 183 -7.78 -2.40 2.14
C GLY A 183 -7.79 -2.49 3.67
N GLU A 184 -6.85 -1.82 4.34
CA GLU A 184 -6.60 -1.98 5.77
C GLU A 184 -7.61 -1.24 6.63
N MET A 185 -8.07 -1.86 7.73
CA MET A 185 -8.96 -1.21 8.70
C MET A 185 -8.19 -0.18 9.54
N ARG A 186 -7.88 0.97 8.95
CA ARG A 186 -7.15 2.10 9.57
C ARG A 186 -7.55 3.44 8.97
N TYR A 187 -7.06 4.51 9.59
CA TYR A 187 -7.04 5.84 8.98
C TYR A 187 -5.82 6.01 8.03
N PRO A 188 -5.89 6.88 7.01
CA PRO A 188 -4.76 7.19 6.12
C PRO A 188 -3.78 8.18 6.78
N SER A 189 -3.21 7.81 7.93
CA SER A 189 -2.38 8.71 8.77
C SER A 189 -0.93 8.90 8.30
N TYR A 190 -0.44 8.04 7.40
CA TYR A 190 0.91 8.09 6.80
C TYR A 190 0.90 8.18 5.25
N PRO A 191 0.15 9.12 4.63
CA PRO A 191 -0.02 9.15 3.18
C PRO A 191 1.21 9.76 2.50
N GLN A 192 2.02 8.92 1.84
CA GLN A 192 3.17 9.38 1.05
C GLN A 192 2.76 10.37 -0.05
N SER A 193 1.56 10.19 -0.61
CA SER A 193 0.90 11.10 -1.56
C SER A 193 0.74 12.54 -1.05
N GLN A 194 0.82 12.77 0.27
CA GLN A 194 0.75 14.10 0.91
C GLN A 194 2.06 14.50 1.60
N GLY A 195 3.14 13.75 1.39
CA GLY A 195 4.48 14.09 1.89
C GLY A 195 4.87 13.46 3.23
N TRP A 196 4.12 12.49 3.75
CA TRP A 196 4.62 11.66 4.87
C TRP A 196 5.83 10.82 4.42
N VAL A 197 6.82 10.70 5.29
CA VAL A 197 8.03 9.88 5.11
C VAL A 197 8.31 9.10 6.39
N PHE A 198 8.65 7.82 6.25
CA PHE A 198 9.03 6.97 7.38
C PHE A 198 10.27 7.53 8.12
N PRO A 199 10.31 7.56 9.46
CA PRO A 199 9.32 7.05 10.41
C PRO A 199 8.45 8.16 11.05
N GLY A 200 7.89 9.10 10.29
CA GLY A 200 7.05 10.17 10.85
C GLY A 200 5.85 9.64 11.67
N VAL A 201 5.46 10.36 12.73
CA VAL A 201 4.33 9.96 13.62
C VAL A 201 2.96 9.90 12.91
N GLY A 202 2.83 10.50 11.73
CA GLY A 202 1.56 10.62 11.03
C GLY A 202 0.65 11.69 11.62
N GLU A 203 -0.60 11.78 11.15
CA GLU A 203 -1.60 12.71 11.70
C GLU A 203 -2.92 12.00 12.02
N PHE A 204 -3.69 12.56 12.95
CA PHE A 204 -5.09 12.16 13.16
C PHE A 204 -5.96 12.63 11.99
N ILE A 205 -6.68 11.72 11.34
CA ILE A 205 -7.43 11.99 10.11
C ILE A 205 -8.94 11.96 10.37
N CYS A 206 -9.40 12.91 11.17
CA CYS A 206 -10.79 13.02 11.65
C CYS A 206 -11.42 14.41 11.48
N TYR A 207 -10.86 15.24 10.58
CA TYR A 207 -11.26 16.65 10.37
C TYR A 207 -12.22 16.83 9.18
N ASP A 208 -12.97 15.78 8.83
CA ASP A 208 -14.14 15.92 7.98
C ASP A 208 -15.35 16.30 8.85
N LYS A 209 -16.29 17.10 8.31
CA LYS A 209 -17.41 17.62 9.12
C LYS A 209 -18.27 16.55 9.79
N TYR A 210 -18.28 15.31 9.27
CA TYR A 210 -19.09 14.22 9.82
C TYR A 210 -18.42 13.66 11.08
N LEU A 211 -17.10 13.46 11.06
CA LEU A 211 -16.32 13.06 12.23
C LEU A 211 -16.17 14.19 13.26
N GLU A 212 -16.02 15.45 12.84
CA GLU A 212 -16.06 16.59 13.77
C GLU A 212 -17.40 16.68 14.52
N ALA A 213 -18.52 16.51 13.82
CA ALA A 213 -19.85 16.54 14.43
C ALA A 213 -20.09 15.35 15.38
N ASP A 214 -19.63 14.15 15.02
CA ASP A 214 -19.70 12.96 15.87
C ASP A 214 -18.86 13.14 17.15
N PHE A 215 -17.63 13.66 17.04
CA PHE A 215 -16.79 13.97 18.20
C PHE A 215 -17.45 15.00 19.12
N LYS A 216 -17.98 16.11 18.59
CA LYS A 216 -18.64 17.14 19.39
C LYS A 216 -19.91 16.64 20.08
N ALA A 217 -20.68 15.77 19.41
CA ALA A 217 -21.82 15.10 20.03
C ALA A 217 -21.39 14.12 21.15
N ALA A 218 -20.30 13.38 20.96
CA ALA A 218 -19.75 12.48 21.97
C ALA A 218 -19.20 13.25 23.18
N ALA A 219 -18.45 14.32 22.96
CA ALA A 219 -17.85 15.18 23.99
C ALA A 219 -18.92 15.89 24.83
N ALA A 220 -19.91 16.50 24.18
CA ALA A 220 -21.07 17.09 24.88
C ALA A 220 -21.86 16.06 25.69
N LYS A 221 -22.04 14.83 25.18
CA LYS A 221 -22.67 13.71 25.90
C LYS A 221 -21.84 13.24 27.11
N ALA A 222 -20.52 13.37 27.06
CA ALA A 222 -19.62 13.08 28.18
C ALA A 222 -19.61 14.18 29.26
N GLY A 223 -20.32 15.29 29.05
CA GLY A 223 -20.32 16.45 29.94
C GLY A 223 -19.28 17.51 29.62
N HIS A 224 -18.53 17.33 28.52
CA HIS A 224 -17.40 18.18 28.11
C HIS A 224 -17.62 18.80 26.71
N PRO A 225 -18.62 19.68 26.53
CA PRO A 225 -18.86 20.36 25.25
C PRO A 225 -17.73 21.31 24.83
N GLU A 226 -16.76 21.59 25.70
CA GLU A 226 -15.56 22.38 25.43
C GLU A 226 -14.39 21.58 24.82
N TRP A 227 -14.51 20.24 24.70
CA TRP A 227 -13.45 19.43 24.09
C TRP A 227 -13.54 19.47 22.56
N GLU A 228 -12.58 20.16 21.96
CA GLU A 228 -12.26 20.16 20.52
C GLU A 228 -11.23 19.06 20.17
N LEU A 229 -11.07 18.73 18.88
CA LEU A 229 -10.05 17.76 18.41
C LEU A 229 -8.61 18.20 18.77
N PRO A 230 -7.60 17.29 18.78
CA PRO A 230 -6.25 17.63 19.23
C PRO A 230 -5.49 18.52 18.23
N ASP A 231 -5.24 19.77 18.62
CA ASP A 231 -4.51 20.75 17.83
C ASP A 231 -2.99 20.76 18.09
N ASP A 232 -2.52 19.88 18.99
CA ASP A 232 -1.19 19.86 19.59
C ASP A 232 -0.36 18.58 19.25
N ALA A 233 -0.86 17.81 18.27
CA ALA A 233 -0.32 16.52 17.84
C ALA A 233 0.82 16.58 16.80
N GLY A 234 1.21 17.77 16.33
CA GLY A 234 2.26 17.94 15.31
C GLY A 234 1.76 17.78 13.87
N GLU A 235 2.71 17.55 12.95
CA GLU A 235 2.49 17.27 11.52
C GLU A 235 3.05 15.88 11.15
N TYR A 236 2.67 15.35 9.96
CA TYR A 236 3.01 13.99 9.49
C TYR A 236 4.44 13.49 9.81
N ASN A 237 5.44 14.35 9.66
CA ASN A 237 6.87 14.02 9.77
C ASN A 237 7.52 14.42 11.09
N ASP A 238 6.73 14.78 12.11
CA ASP A 238 7.25 14.99 13.45
C ASP A 238 7.73 13.69 14.09
N THR A 239 8.49 13.86 15.17
CA THR A 239 8.90 12.81 16.11
C THR A 239 8.19 13.08 17.45
N PRO A 240 7.83 12.06 18.25
CA PRO A 240 6.89 12.21 19.36
C PRO A 240 7.23 13.34 20.34
N GLU A 241 8.51 13.52 20.64
CA GLU A 241 9.05 14.50 21.59
C GLU A 241 8.95 15.97 21.14
N LYS A 242 8.69 16.24 19.86
CA LYS A 242 8.43 17.59 19.34
C LYS A 242 6.98 18.04 19.61
N THR A 243 6.07 17.08 19.64
CA THR A 243 4.63 17.31 19.80
C THR A 243 4.29 17.58 21.28
N GLN A 244 3.17 18.24 21.58
CA GLN A 244 2.69 18.27 22.97
C GLN A 244 1.81 17.05 23.28
N PHE A 245 1.22 16.43 22.26
CA PHE A 245 0.35 15.27 22.41
C PHE A 245 1.11 13.98 22.76
N PHE A 246 2.16 13.61 22.03
CA PHE A 246 2.83 12.30 22.13
C PHE A 246 4.12 12.27 22.96
N LYS A 247 4.69 13.43 23.36
CA LYS A 247 5.86 13.49 24.24
C LYS A 247 5.61 12.77 25.58
N ASP A 248 6.67 12.50 26.33
CA ASP A 248 6.57 11.98 27.71
C ASP A 248 5.65 12.86 28.57
N ASN A 249 4.66 12.24 29.22
CA ASN A 249 3.59 12.92 29.98
C ASN A 249 2.79 13.97 29.16
N GLY A 250 2.72 13.78 27.84
CA GLY A 250 1.96 14.61 26.90
C GLY A 250 0.44 14.42 26.98
N THR A 251 -0.28 15.17 26.13
CA THR A 251 -1.75 15.25 26.16
C THR A 251 -2.43 13.89 26.00
N TYR A 252 -1.81 12.89 25.35
CA TYR A 252 -2.34 11.54 25.20
C TYR A 252 -2.72 10.83 26.52
N LEU A 253 -2.04 11.16 27.63
CA LEU A 253 -2.31 10.56 28.95
C LEU A 253 -3.37 11.32 29.76
N THR A 254 -3.78 12.51 29.33
CA THR A 254 -4.83 13.31 29.99
C THR A 254 -6.22 12.69 29.80
N GLU A 255 -7.20 13.14 30.58
CA GLU A 255 -8.60 12.72 30.42
C GLU A 255 -9.16 13.03 29.02
N LYS A 256 -8.93 14.25 28.51
CA LYS A 256 -9.28 14.65 27.13
C LYS A 256 -8.58 13.77 26.10
N GLY A 257 -7.28 13.51 26.25
CA GLY A 257 -6.50 12.66 25.32
C GLY A 257 -7.00 11.22 25.29
N LYS A 258 -7.20 10.61 26.46
CA LYS A 258 -7.76 9.26 26.62
C LYS A 258 -9.18 9.15 26.07
N PHE A 259 -10.01 10.18 26.25
CA PHE A 259 -11.34 10.25 25.65
C PHE A 259 -11.26 10.31 24.12
N PHE A 260 -10.45 11.20 23.57
CA PHE A 260 -10.26 11.33 22.12
C PHE A 260 -9.73 10.04 21.48
N LEU A 261 -8.67 9.43 22.03
CA LEU A 261 -8.10 8.19 21.51
C LEU A 261 -9.09 7.01 21.62
N SER A 262 -9.88 6.97 22.70
CA SER A 262 -10.98 6.01 22.82
C SER A 262 -12.05 6.25 21.76
N TRP A 263 -12.47 7.49 21.51
CA TRP A 263 -13.43 7.82 20.47
C TRP A 263 -12.92 7.41 19.07
N TYR A 264 -11.71 7.83 18.70
CA TYR A 264 -11.10 7.61 17.38
C TYR A 264 -10.94 6.11 17.08
N SER A 265 -10.36 5.34 18.00
CA SER A 265 -10.25 3.88 17.85
C SER A 265 -11.60 3.17 17.87
N ASN A 266 -12.57 3.61 18.69
CA ASN A 266 -13.92 3.05 18.70
C ASN A 266 -14.69 3.31 17.40
N LYS A 267 -14.45 4.44 16.71
CA LYS A 267 -15.10 4.75 15.43
C LYS A 267 -14.62 3.79 14.34
N LEU A 268 -13.33 3.48 14.31
CA LEU A 268 -12.73 2.48 13.44
C LEU A 268 -13.27 1.06 13.69
N ILE A 269 -13.34 0.63 14.96
CA ILE A 269 -13.93 -0.67 15.35
C ILE A 269 -15.39 -0.79 14.90
N LYS A 270 -16.19 0.28 15.06
CA LYS A 270 -17.62 0.30 14.66
C LYS A 270 -17.82 0.27 13.15
N HIS A 271 -16.93 0.87 12.37
CA HIS A 271 -16.94 0.77 10.92
C HIS A 271 -16.71 -0.69 10.47
N GLY A 272 -15.66 -1.33 10.99
CA GLY A 272 -15.37 -2.74 10.70
C GLY A 272 -16.50 -3.69 11.11
N ASP A 273 -17.03 -3.55 12.33
CA ASP A 273 -18.18 -4.33 12.83
C ASP A 273 -19.40 -4.22 11.90
N LYS A 274 -19.72 -3.01 11.45
CA LYS A 274 -20.88 -2.75 10.59
C LYS A 274 -20.70 -3.32 9.18
N VAL A 275 -19.56 -3.08 8.54
CA VAL A 275 -19.31 -3.57 7.16
C VAL A 275 -19.15 -5.10 7.14
N LEU A 276 -18.55 -5.69 8.18
CA LEU A 276 -18.53 -7.16 8.35
C LEU A 276 -19.90 -7.75 8.67
N ASP A 277 -20.82 -7.00 9.28
CA ASP A 277 -22.18 -7.48 9.49
C ASP A 277 -22.93 -7.67 8.16
N GLU A 278 -22.73 -6.73 7.23
CA GLU A 278 -23.20 -6.83 5.84
C GLU A 278 -22.47 -7.90 5.03
N ALA A 279 -21.13 -7.97 5.10
CA ALA A 279 -20.38 -9.04 4.44
C ALA A 279 -20.86 -10.44 4.88
N ASN A 280 -21.09 -10.63 6.19
CA ASN A 280 -21.64 -11.87 6.73
C ASN A 280 -23.10 -12.13 6.32
N LYS A 281 -23.97 -11.10 6.19
CA LYS A 281 -25.31 -11.25 5.58
C LYS A 281 -25.21 -11.73 4.13
N VAL A 282 -24.29 -11.13 3.36
CA VAL A 282 -24.08 -11.47 1.96
C VAL A 282 -23.58 -12.90 1.81
N PHE A 283 -22.46 -13.27 2.44
CA PHE A 283 -21.82 -14.58 2.24
C PHE A 283 -22.36 -15.71 3.13
N LEU A 284 -23.46 -15.48 3.86
CA LEU A 284 -24.11 -16.47 4.73
C LEU A 284 -24.30 -17.83 4.03
N GLY A 285 -23.76 -18.89 4.63
CA GLY A 285 -23.83 -20.27 4.13
C GLY A 285 -22.91 -20.60 2.95
N CYS A 286 -22.11 -19.66 2.43
CA CYS A 286 -21.01 -19.97 1.53
C CYS A 286 -19.84 -20.58 2.33
N ARG A 287 -19.05 -21.48 1.71
CA ARG A 287 -17.83 -22.05 2.33
C ARG A 287 -16.65 -21.10 2.11
N VAL A 288 -16.75 -19.90 2.68
CA VAL A 288 -15.70 -18.88 2.64
C VAL A 288 -15.43 -18.37 4.04
N GLN A 289 -14.16 -18.10 4.30
CA GLN A 289 -13.71 -17.28 5.41
C GLN A 289 -13.98 -15.81 5.09
N LEU A 290 -14.20 -14.99 6.12
CA LEU A 290 -14.16 -13.54 6.00
C LEU A 290 -12.90 -13.05 6.69
N ALA A 291 -12.12 -12.19 6.05
CA ALA A 291 -10.95 -11.58 6.64
C ALA A 291 -11.07 -10.04 6.69
N ILE A 292 -10.32 -9.41 7.58
CA ILE A 292 -9.95 -8.00 7.46
C ILE A 292 -8.43 -7.86 7.54
N LYS A 293 -7.89 -6.87 6.83
CA LYS A 293 -6.46 -6.56 6.84
C LYS A 293 -6.15 -5.52 7.91
N ILE A 294 -5.15 -5.81 8.75
CA ILE A 294 -4.61 -4.91 9.77
C ILE A 294 -3.16 -4.61 9.41
N SER A 295 -2.87 -3.33 9.17
CA SER A 295 -1.50 -2.88 8.86
C SER A 295 -0.60 -2.98 10.09
N GLY A 296 0.60 -3.55 9.93
CA GLY A 296 1.64 -3.58 10.95
C GLY A 296 2.33 -2.22 11.11
N ILE A 297 1.85 -1.39 12.03
CA ILE A 297 2.44 -0.07 12.32
C ILE A 297 3.59 -0.24 13.33
N HIS A 298 4.73 -0.70 12.82
CA HIS A 298 5.85 -1.15 13.64
C HIS A 298 6.75 -0.02 14.20
N TRP A 299 6.66 1.21 13.70
CA TRP A 299 7.47 2.35 14.14
C TRP A 299 6.82 3.12 15.30
N TRP A 300 7.64 3.68 16.20
CA TRP A 300 7.28 4.19 17.53
C TRP A 300 6.68 3.17 18.51
N TYR A 301 6.56 1.88 18.16
CA TYR A 301 6.09 0.82 19.07
C TYR A 301 7.00 0.67 20.30
N ARG A 302 8.30 0.99 20.21
CA ARG A 302 9.25 0.94 21.35
C ARG A 302 9.30 2.24 22.19
N VAL A 303 8.28 3.10 22.13
CA VAL A 303 8.14 4.24 23.05
C VAL A 303 6.71 4.32 23.62
N PRO A 304 6.50 4.72 24.89
CA PRO A 304 5.21 4.55 25.60
C PRO A 304 4.01 5.28 24.99
N ASN A 305 4.23 6.14 23.98
CA ASN A 305 3.18 6.86 23.27
C ASN A 305 2.63 6.12 22.04
N HIS A 306 3.31 5.10 21.51
CA HIS A 306 2.89 4.33 20.32
C HIS A 306 2.38 5.22 19.15
N ALA A 307 3.00 6.39 18.93
CA ALA A 307 2.36 7.52 18.24
C ALA A 307 1.74 7.18 16.87
N ALA A 308 2.42 6.37 16.05
CA ALA A 308 1.92 6.01 14.71
C ALA A 308 0.74 5.00 14.77
N GLU A 309 0.72 4.09 15.74
CA GLU A 309 -0.45 3.22 16.00
C GLU A 309 -1.66 4.09 16.38
N LEU A 310 -1.45 5.06 17.27
CA LEU A 310 -2.48 5.99 17.70
C LEU A 310 -3.05 6.80 16.52
N THR A 311 -2.21 7.36 15.64
CA THR A 311 -2.69 8.12 14.47
C THR A 311 -3.37 7.24 13.42
N ALA A 312 -2.91 5.99 13.24
CA ALA A 312 -3.57 4.99 12.39
C ALA A 312 -4.94 4.52 12.93
N GLY A 313 -5.21 4.74 14.23
CA GLY A 313 -6.47 4.41 14.91
C GLY A 313 -6.40 3.20 15.85
N TYR A 314 -5.23 2.57 15.97
CA TYR A 314 -5.00 1.48 16.90
C TYR A 314 -4.58 2.05 18.26
N TYR A 315 -5.50 2.09 19.22
CA TYR A 315 -5.19 2.56 20.57
C TYR A 315 -4.46 1.47 21.39
N ASN A 316 -3.22 1.18 21.00
CA ASN A 316 -2.29 0.30 21.71
C ASN A 316 -1.41 1.13 22.66
N LEU A 317 -1.09 0.60 23.84
CA LEU A 317 -0.12 1.13 24.81
C LEU A 317 0.48 -0.04 25.62
N ASP A 318 1.46 0.25 26.49
CA ASP A 318 1.96 -0.68 27.51
C ASP A 318 0.85 -1.29 28.38
N ASP A 319 -0.15 -0.49 28.78
CA ASP A 319 -1.24 -0.89 29.68
C ASP A 319 -2.57 -1.19 28.96
N ARG A 320 -2.60 -1.09 27.62
CA ARG A 320 -3.83 -1.18 26.82
C ARG A 320 -3.60 -1.93 25.52
N ASP A 321 -4.23 -3.09 25.39
CA ASP A 321 -4.19 -3.90 24.17
C ASP A 321 -5.10 -3.30 23.09
N GLY A 322 -4.50 -2.72 22.05
CA GLY A 322 -5.23 -2.19 20.89
C GLY A 322 -5.86 -3.30 20.06
N TYR A 323 -5.03 -4.20 19.53
CA TYR A 323 -5.42 -5.21 18.54
C TYR A 323 -6.42 -6.23 19.08
N ARG A 324 -6.33 -6.61 20.36
CA ARG A 324 -7.27 -7.56 20.96
C ARG A 324 -8.69 -7.01 21.09
N THR A 325 -8.90 -5.68 21.08
CA THR A 325 -10.25 -5.12 20.93
C THR A 325 -10.82 -5.30 19.53
N ILE A 326 -9.98 -5.24 18.49
CA ILE A 326 -10.35 -5.54 17.11
C ILE A 326 -10.66 -7.03 16.97
N ALA A 327 -9.74 -7.91 17.40
CA ALA A 327 -9.97 -9.36 17.39
C ALA A 327 -11.25 -9.74 18.15
N ARG A 328 -11.53 -9.09 19.29
CA ARG A 328 -12.77 -9.29 20.04
C ARG A 328 -14.02 -8.99 19.22
N MET A 329 -14.03 -7.92 18.42
CA MET A 329 -15.11 -7.62 17.48
C MET A 329 -15.26 -8.73 16.43
N LEU A 330 -14.17 -9.16 15.79
CA LEU A 330 -14.17 -10.21 14.77
C LEU A 330 -14.80 -11.54 15.24
N THR A 331 -14.66 -11.87 16.53
CA THR A 331 -15.28 -13.08 17.11
C THR A 331 -16.81 -13.15 16.96
N ARG A 332 -17.52 -12.03 16.73
CA ARG A 332 -18.96 -12.07 16.43
C ARG A 332 -19.25 -12.40 14.97
N HIS A 333 -18.36 -12.06 14.04
CA HIS A 333 -18.53 -12.26 12.59
C HIS A 333 -18.04 -13.62 12.09
N HIS A 334 -17.31 -14.36 12.92
CA HIS A 334 -16.55 -15.55 12.51
C HIS A 334 -15.49 -15.19 11.45
N ALA A 335 -14.91 -13.99 11.59
CA ALA A 335 -13.91 -13.43 10.69
C ALA A 335 -12.50 -13.53 11.29
N SER A 336 -11.49 -13.59 10.45
CA SER A 336 -10.06 -13.59 10.81
C SER A 336 -9.39 -12.24 10.63
N MET A 337 -8.22 -12.11 11.25
CA MET A 337 -7.30 -10.99 11.05
C MET A 337 -6.18 -11.42 10.09
N ASN A 338 -6.04 -10.73 8.96
CA ASN A 338 -4.84 -10.76 8.14
C ASN A 338 -3.90 -9.65 8.62
N PHE A 339 -2.61 -9.95 8.81
CA PHE A 339 -1.65 -9.07 9.48
C PHE A 339 -0.32 -9.04 8.70
N THR A 340 0.26 -7.85 8.52
CA THR A 340 1.47 -7.65 7.70
C THR A 340 2.76 -7.71 8.52
N CYS A 341 3.92 -7.50 7.88
CA CYS A 341 5.25 -7.42 8.51
C CYS A 341 5.80 -8.74 9.10
N ALA A 342 5.19 -9.88 8.79
CA ALA A 342 5.66 -11.21 9.21
C ALA A 342 7.04 -11.59 8.62
N GLU A 343 7.50 -10.87 7.60
CA GLU A 343 8.81 -10.99 6.98
C GLU A 343 9.92 -10.15 7.66
N MET A 344 9.55 -9.15 8.46
CA MET A 344 10.48 -8.15 8.99
C MET A 344 11.14 -8.58 10.29
N ARG A 345 12.42 -8.20 10.46
CA ARG A 345 13.12 -8.27 11.75
C ARG A 345 13.40 -6.88 12.30
N ASP A 346 13.52 -6.79 13.61
CA ASP A 346 13.90 -5.55 14.31
C ASP A 346 15.29 -5.07 13.89
N SER A 347 16.21 -6.01 13.66
CA SER A 347 17.60 -5.73 13.27
C SER A 347 17.76 -5.12 11.88
N GLU A 348 16.69 -5.05 11.10
CA GLU A 348 16.65 -4.45 9.77
C GLU A 348 16.13 -3.00 9.81
N GLN A 349 15.59 -2.57 10.96
CA GLN A 349 14.98 -1.26 11.17
C GLN A 349 15.99 -0.24 11.70
N SER A 350 15.75 1.06 11.47
CA SER A 350 16.60 2.11 12.02
C SER A 350 16.34 2.34 13.52
N GLU A 351 17.40 2.64 14.28
CA GLU A 351 17.28 2.87 15.72
C GLU A 351 16.44 4.13 16.03
N GLU A 352 16.48 5.10 15.12
CA GLU A 352 15.71 6.34 15.16
C GLU A 352 14.19 6.10 15.08
N ALA A 353 13.75 5.06 14.38
CA ALA A 353 12.32 4.74 14.19
C ALA A 353 11.66 4.11 15.42
N LYS A 354 12.44 3.72 16.45
CA LYS A 354 11.97 3.01 17.66
C LYS A 354 11.02 1.85 17.31
N SER A 355 11.49 1.06 16.37
CA SER A 355 10.72 0.05 15.62
C SER A 355 10.77 -1.32 16.28
N ALA A 356 9.66 -2.07 16.18
CA ALA A 356 9.47 -3.41 16.74
C ALA A 356 8.46 -4.26 15.93
N PRO A 357 8.77 -4.64 14.68
CA PRO A 357 7.94 -5.58 13.93
C PRO A 357 7.85 -6.95 14.61
N GLU A 358 8.92 -7.45 15.26
CA GLU A 358 8.92 -8.78 15.87
C GLU A 358 7.94 -8.86 17.06
N GLU A 359 7.94 -7.89 17.97
CA GLU A 359 6.97 -7.86 19.08
C GLU A 359 5.54 -7.52 18.63
N LEU A 360 5.37 -6.74 17.56
CA LEU A 360 4.06 -6.38 17.04
C LEU A 360 3.34 -7.60 16.42
N VAL A 361 4.03 -8.40 15.63
CA VAL A 361 3.47 -9.66 15.07
C VAL A 361 3.13 -10.66 16.18
N GLN A 362 3.92 -10.69 17.26
CA GLN A 362 3.63 -11.50 18.45
C GLN A 362 2.36 -11.06 19.20
N GLN A 363 2.01 -9.76 19.19
CA GLN A 363 0.73 -9.27 19.73
C GLN A 363 -0.46 -9.58 18.80
N GLY A 364 -0.25 -9.67 17.48
CA GLY A 364 -1.32 -9.78 16.48
C GLY A 364 -1.86 -11.20 16.19
N HIS A 365 -1.17 -12.27 16.59
CA HIS A 365 -1.48 -13.64 16.12
C HIS A 365 -2.76 -14.25 16.73
N ASP A 366 -3.72 -14.63 15.87
CA ASP A 366 -4.86 -15.51 16.21
C ASP A 366 -4.72 -16.90 15.55
N PRO A 367 -4.62 -18.02 16.30
CA PRO A 367 -4.27 -19.32 15.74
C PRO A 367 -5.47 -20.20 15.37
N SER A 368 -6.10 -19.98 14.22
CA SER A 368 -6.87 -21.04 13.52
C SER A 368 -7.14 -20.78 12.02
N VAL A 369 -6.88 -21.79 11.18
CA VAL A 369 -7.50 -21.96 9.85
C VAL A 369 -7.81 -23.45 9.67
N ASP A 370 -8.96 -23.88 10.22
CA ASP A 370 -9.54 -25.21 9.99
C ASP A 370 -10.21 -25.29 8.60
N PRO A 371 -10.55 -26.47 8.05
CA PRO A 371 -11.17 -26.57 6.72
C PRO A 371 -12.53 -25.86 6.69
N VAL A 372 -12.62 -24.81 5.87
CA VAL A 372 -13.67 -23.79 5.87
C VAL A 372 -15.10 -24.39 5.89
N ALA A 373 -15.74 -24.26 7.04
CA ALA A 373 -17.15 -24.58 7.24
C ALA A 373 -18.05 -23.58 6.48
N PRO A 374 -19.32 -23.90 6.19
CA PRO A 374 -20.28 -22.91 5.70
C PRO A 374 -20.41 -21.76 6.72
N LEU A 375 -20.20 -20.53 6.27
CA LEU A 375 -20.16 -19.34 7.12
C LEU A 375 -21.45 -19.20 7.94
N GLU A 376 -21.32 -19.17 9.26
CA GLU A 376 -22.42 -18.97 10.20
C GLU A 376 -22.84 -17.48 10.24
N ARG A 377 -24.11 -17.22 10.60
CA ARG A 377 -24.60 -15.84 10.75
C ARG A 377 -23.94 -15.20 11.98
N SER A 378 -23.49 -13.94 11.83
CA SER A 378 -22.89 -13.17 12.92
C SER A 378 -23.70 -13.26 14.21
N LYS A 379 -22.97 -13.49 15.31
CA LYS A 379 -23.48 -13.44 16.69
C LYS A 379 -24.02 -12.03 16.99
N PRO A 380 -24.90 -11.88 18.01
CA PRO A 380 -25.49 -10.58 18.37
C PRO A 380 -24.45 -9.47 18.53
N GLU A 381 -24.83 -8.26 18.12
CA GLU A 381 -24.02 -7.05 18.24
C GLU A 381 -23.54 -6.86 19.69
N MET A 382 -22.25 -6.54 19.84
CA MET A 382 -21.65 -6.28 21.16
C MET A 382 -21.57 -4.77 21.39
N PRO A 383 -22.11 -4.25 22.51
CA PRO A 383 -21.85 -2.87 22.93
C PRO A 383 -20.34 -2.60 22.98
N ILE A 384 -19.91 -1.40 22.61
CA ILE A 384 -18.49 -1.06 22.53
C ILE A 384 -17.79 -1.24 23.90
N GLU A 385 -18.51 -1.03 24.99
CA GLU A 385 -18.08 -1.26 26.38
C GLU A 385 -17.86 -2.75 26.72
N MET A 386 -18.40 -3.68 25.92
CA MET A 386 -18.12 -5.11 26.02
C MET A 386 -16.94 -5.52 25.14
N ILE A 387 -16.70 -4.85 24.01
CA ILE A 387 -15.54 -5.04 23.15
C ILE A 387 -14.27 -4.54 23.86
N LEU A 388 -14.33 -3.33 24.43
CA LEU A 388 -13.21 -2.68 25.14
C LEU A 388 -12.73 -3.42 26.40
N LYS A 389 -13.51 -4.35 26.96
CA LYS A 389 -13.04 -5.25 28.03
C LYS A 389 -11.89 -6.16 27.60
N ALA A 390 -11.65 -6.31 26.30
CA ALA A 390 -10.48 -7.03 25.78
C ALA A 390 -9.17 -6.25 25.92
N ALA A 391 -9.23 -4.92 26.09
CA ALA A 391 -8.06 -4.03 26.15
C ALA A 391 -7.26 -4.17 27.45
N GLN A 392 -7.88 -4.58 28.56
CA GLN A 392 -7.25 -4.59 29.88
C GLN A 392 -7.60 -5.83 30.71
N PRO A 393 -6.62 -6.44 31.42
CA PRO A 393 -5.19 -6.17 31.28
C PRO A 393 -4.68 -6.58 29.89
N LYS A 394 -3.70 -5.83 29.36
CA LYS A 394 -2.84 -6.34 28.27
C LYS A 394 -2.14 -7.59 28.80
N LEU A 395 -2.08 -8.63 27.97
CA LEU A 395 -1.49 -9.92 28.35
C LEU A 395 -0.09 -10.03 27.75
N GLU A 396 0.79 -10.76 28.42
CA GLU A 396 2.03 -11.24 27.80
C GLU A 396 1.69 -12.05 26.54
N PRO A 397 2.44 -11.88 25.43
CA PRO A 397 2.26 -12.69 24.24
C PRO A 397 2.61 -14.16 24.54
N PHE A 398 2.18 -15.07 23.66
CA PHE A 398 2.66 -16.45 23.71
C PHE A 398 4.19 -16.49 23.47
N PRO A 399 4.92 -17.49 24.02
CA PRO A 399 6.33 -17.65 23.70
C PRO A 399 6.52 -18.00 22.22
N PHE A 400 7.26 -17.17 21.48
CA PHE A 400 7.71 -17.48 20.12
C PHE A 400 9.15 -18.00 20.16
N ASP A 401 9.44 -19.03 19.37
CA ASP A 401 10.80 -19.49 19.14
C ASP A 401 11.58 -18.50 18.27
N LYS A 402 12.79 -18.14 18.70
CA LYS A 402 13.63 -17.10 18.06
C LYS A 402 14.00 -17.41 16.60
N ASN A 403 13.90 -18.66 16.18
CA ASN A 403 14.02 -19.08 14.78
C ASN A 403 13.01 -20.20 14.54
N THR A 404 12.53 -20.33 13.30
CA THR A 404 11.75 -21.50 12.87
C THR A 404 12.52 -22.81 13.14
N ASP A 405 11.79 -23.85 13.54
CA ASP A 405 12.29 -25.22 13.69
C ASP A 405 12.55 -25.91 12.35
N LEU A 406 11.93 -25.39 11.27
CA LEU A 406 12.09 -25.82 9.89
C LEU A 406 12.61 -24.66 9.01
N PRO A 407 13.88 -24.24 9.16
CA PRO A 407 14.47 -23.21 8.32
C PRO A 407 14.60 -23.68 6.86
N VAL A 408 14.47 -22.74 5.93
CA VAL A 408 14.82 -22.97 4.52
C VAL A 408 16.29 -23.35 4.45
N LYS A 409 16.56 -24.55 3.93
CA LYS A 409 17.91 -24.90 3.48
C LYS A 409 18.16 -24.14 2.17
N ASP A 410 19.10 -23.19 2.17
CA ASP A 410 20.44 -23.31 1.56
C ASP A 410 20.62 -24.34 0.40
N HIS A 411 21.67 -24.27 -0.47
CA HIS A 411 21.77 -24.65 -1.94
C HIS A 411 22.50 -25.82 -2.80
N THR A 412 23.48 -26.79 -2.79
CA THR A 412 24.74 -27.54 -2.29
C THR A 412 24.91 -28.59 -1.11
N ASP A 413 24.07 -29.64 -0.90
CA ASP A 413 24.07 -30.66 0.21
C ASP A 413 23.21 -31.95 -0.01
N VAL A 414 21.95 -32.02 0.48
CA VAL A 414 21.01 -33.17 0.36
C VAL A 414 21.00 -33.69 -1.07
N GLY A 415 21.47 -34.92 -1.29
CA GLY A 415 21.71 -35.42 -2.66
C GLY A 415 20.43 -35.68 -3.46
N ASP A 416 20.35 -35.12 -4.67
CA ASP A 416 19.21 -35.20 -5.60
C ASP A 416 17.83 -34.82 -5.00
N GLU A 417 17.89 -34.05 -3.91
CA GLU A 417 16.83 -33.41 -3.14
C GLU A 417 17.45 -32.06 -2.63
N VAL A 418 16.93 -31.33 -1.62
CA VAL A 418 17.36 -29.91 -1.39
C VAL A 418 18.71 -29.71 -0.64
N VAL A 419 19.80 -29.87 -1.38
CA VAL A 419 21.15 -29.27 -1.26
C VAL A 419 21.16 -27.79 -0.71
N HIS A 420 21.81 -27.15 0.35
CA HIS A 420 23.19 -26.76 0.96
C HIS A 420 23.95 -25.43 0.47
N ALA A 421 24.00 -24.20 1.09
CA ALA A 421 24.57 -22.96 0.45
C ALA A 421 25.89 -22.46 1.05
N GLY A 422 26.50 -21.44 0.43
CA GLY A 422 27.68 -20.78 0.98
C GLY A 422 27.33 -19.78 2.08
N THR A 423 27.82 -20.01 3.30
CA THR A 423 27.72 -19.10 4.46
C THR A 423 28.02 -17.64 4.12
N VAL A 424 27.08 -16.73 4.37
CA VAL A 424 27.26 -15.27 4.18
C VAL A 424 27.50 -14.58 5.53
N ALA A 425 28.66 -13.96 5.69
CA ALA A 425 28.93 -13.09 6.84
C ALA A 425 28.26 -11.72 6.65
N ALA A 426 27.70 -11.15 7.73
CA ALA A 426 27.01 -9.87 7.69
C ALA A 426 27.93 -8.71 7.24
N ILE A 427 27.42 -7.87 6.33
CA ILE A 427 28.15 -6.73 5.76
C ILE A 427 27.55 -5.44 6.32
N LYS A 428 28.37 -4.57 6.93
CA LYS A 428 27.93 -3.22 7.30
C LYS A 428 27.69 -2.37 6.05
N VAL A 429 26.50 -1.80 5.95
CA VAL A 429 26.12 -0.82 4.93
C VAL A 429 26.43 0.59 5.47
N GLY A 430 26.79 1.53 4.59
CA GLY A 430 26.99 2.94 4.93
C GLY A 430 25.70 3.76 4.75
N PRO A 431 25.62 5.00 5.29
CA PRO A 431 24.46 5.85 5.10
C PRO A 431 24.27 6.24 3.62
N PRO A 432 23.02 6.49 3.17
CA PRO A 432 22.74 6.95 1.80
C PRO A 432 23.34 8.34 1.52
N PRO A 433 23.57 8.70 0.25
CA PRO A 433 24.08 10.02 -0.12
C PRO A 433 23.05 11.14 0.13
N PRO A 434 23.48 12.41 0.30
CA PRO A 434 22.56 13.52 0.53
C PRO A 434 21.60 13.76 -0.65
N LEU A 435 20.35 14.11 -0.32
CA LEU A 435 19.36 14.54 -1.29
C LEU A 435 19.79 15.86 -1.96
N SER A 436 19.71 15.92 -3.29
CA SER A 436 19.92 17.16 -4.07
C SER A 436 18.71 17.44 -4.98
N ALA A 437 18.48 18.71 -5.31
CA ALA A 437 17.30 19.15 -6.04
C ALA A 437 17.62 19.38 -7.53
N GLY A 438 17.23 18.44 -8.40
CA GLY A 438 17.40 18.53 -9.85
C GLY A 438 17.24 17.18 -10.55
N THR A 439 17.70 17.09 -11.80
CA THR A 439 17.80 15.84 -12.58
C THR A 439 19.08 15.03 -12.25
N ASP A 440 19.65 15.20 -11.05
CA ASP A 440 21.00 14.75 -10.65
C ASP A 440 21.04 13.60 -9.63
N ASN A 441 19.93 13.24 -8.97
CA ASN A 441 19.84 12.09 -8.07
C ASN A 441 19.14 10.89 -8.75
N SER A 442 19.62 9.67 -8.49
CA SER A 442 19.00 8.41 -8.97
C SER A 442 19.42 7.21 -8.11
N ASP A 443 18.67 6.95 -7.04
CA ASP A 443 18.80 5.74 -6.23
C ASP A 443 17.69 4.75 -6.63
N GLU A 444 17.87 4.06 -7.76
CA GLU A 444 16.90 3.06 -8.26
C GLU A 444 17.53 1.66 -8.35
N ALA A 445 16.99 0.73 -7.56
CA ALA A 445 17.36 -0.69 -7.61
C ALA A 445 16.73 -1.40 -8.82
N ARG A 446 17.50 -1.58 -9.91
CA ARG A 446 17.01 -2.20 -11.16
C ARG A 446 17.75 -3.45 -11.64
N ASP A 447 18.78 -3.89 -10.91
CA ASP A 447 19.49 -5.14 -11.19
C ASP A 447 19.24 -6.12 -10.05
N PHE A 448 18.47 -7.18 -10.32
CA PHE A 448 18.10 -8.18 -9.32
C PHE A 448 19.12 -9.33 -9.22
N ASP A 449 20.00 -9.49 -10.21
CA ASP A 449 21.05 -10.51 -10.20
C ASP A 449 22.23 -10.08 -9.31
N LEU A 450 22.42 -8.78 -9.10
CA LEU A 450 23.39 -8.25 -8.15
C LEU A 450 22.92 -8.29 -6.68
N PRO A 451 23.83 -8.44 -5.70
CA PRO A 451 23.50 -8.37 -4.27
C PRO A 451 22.92 -7.01 -3.87
N LEU A 452 21.93 -6.98 -2.96
CA LEU A 452 21.16 -5.79 -2.55
C LEU A 452 22.01 -4.53 -2.32
N LYS A 453 23.12 -4.64 -1.58
CA LYS A 453 24.09 -3.56 -1.32
C LYS A 453 24.68 -2.86 -2.56
N ASN A 454 24.65 -3.51 -3.72
CA ASN A 454 25.12 -2.97 -4.99
C ASN A 454 23.98 -2.35 -5.81
N ARG A 455 22.71 -2.73 -5.53
CA ARG A 455 21.55 -2.38 -6.36
C ARG A 455 21.18 -0.90 -6.30
N PHE A 456 21.47 -0.22 -5.19
CA PHE A 456 21.05 1.17 -4.92
C PHE A 456 21.51 2.24 -5.92
N TYR A 457 22.33 1.88 -6.90
CA TYR A 457 22.77 2.78 -7.97
C TYR A 457 22.38 2.22 -9.33
N LEU A 458 22.19 3.11 -10.30
CA LEU A 458 22.16 2.72 -11.71
C LEU A 458 23.46 1.97 -12.06
N GLN A 459 23.34 0.78 -12.63
CA GLN A 459 24.48 -0.10 -12.84
C GLN A 459 25.39 0.34 -14.01
N PRO A 460 26.73 0.19 -13.85
CA PRO A 460 27.72 0.55 -14.84
C PRO A 460 27.74 -0.44 -16.00
N LEU A 461 27.06 -0.08 -17.09
CA LEU A 461 27.16 -0.83 -18.34
C LEU A 461 28.54 -0.64 -18.99
N PRO A 462 29.07 -1.66 -19.70
CA PRO A 462 30.17 -1.49 -20.64
C PRO A 462 29.89 -0.33 -21.62
N PRO A 463 30.90 0.45 -22.07
CA PRO A 463 30.63 1.68 -22.82
C PRO A 463 29.85 1.53 -24.13
N ALA A 464 29.86 0.34 -24.75
CA ALA A 464 29.03 0.04 -25.92
C ALA A 464 27.54 -0.12 -25.55
N GLU A 465 27.24 -0.82 -24.45
CA GLU A 465 25.88 -1.02 -23.92
C GLU A 465 25.33 0.28 -23.32
N ALA A 466 26.16 1.07 -22.63
CA ALA A 466 25.83 2.43 -22.22
C ALA A 466 25.45 3.32 -23.42
N ALA A 467 26.16 3.19 -24.55
CA ALA A 467 25.82 3.91 -25.78
C ALA A 467 24.50 3.43 -26.43
N VAL A 468 24.04 2.20 -26.16
CA VAL A 468 22.71 1.71 -26.55
C VAL A 468 21.63 2.27 -25.61
N ARG A 469 21.78 2.10 -24.30
CA ARG A 469 20.81 2.61 -23.30
C ARG A 469 20.66 4.14 -23.33
N ALA A 470 21.72 4.86 -23.72
CA ALA A 470 21.65 6.30 -24.02
C ALA A 470 20.82 6.62 -25.28
N LYS A 471 20.84 5.79 -26.33
CA LYS A 471 19.99 5.96 -27.53
C LYS A 471 18.52 5.69 -27.20
N GLU A 472 18.24 4.68 -26.38
CA GLU A 472 16.91 4.37 -25.86
C GLU A 472 16.36 5.52 -25.01
N SER A 473 17.12 5.96 -24.00
CA SER A 473 16.75 7.07 -23.12
C SER A 473 16.52 8.38 -23.89
N ALA A 474 17.32 8.66 -24.92
CA ALA A 474 17.12 9.79 -25.81
C ALA A 474 15.82 9.67 -26.63
N GLN A 475 15.51 8.48 -27.17
CA GLN A 475 14.27 8.25 -27.90
C GLN A 475 13.04 8.37 -26.99
N ASP A 476 13.13 7.92 -25.73
CA ASP A 476 12.05 8.08 -24.75
C ASP A 476 11.78 9.55 -24.41
N ILE A 477 12.82 10.38 -24.31
CA ILE A 477 12.67 11.84 -24.14
C ILE A 477 11.97 12.47 -25.35
N LEU A 478 12.21 11.97 -26.57
CA LEU A 478 11.47 12.38 -27.78
C LEU A 478 10.02 11.87 -27.77
N ASN A 479 9.77 10.71 -27.17
CA ASN A 479 8.43 10.12 -27.03
C ASN A 479 7.54 10.90 -26.05
N LEU A 480 8.04 11.88 -25.30
CA LEU A 480 7.25 12.75 -24.40
C LEU A 480 6.36 13.76 -25.15
N LYS A 481 6.59 13.99 -26.44
CA LYS A 481 5.85 15.00 -27.23
C LYS A 481 4.31 14.90 -27.12
N PRO A 482 3.66 13.72 -27.22
CA PRO A 482 2.21 13.60 -27.04
C PRO A 482 1.73 13.96 -25.62
N LEU A 483 2.57 13.80 -24.59
CA LEU A 483 2.25 14.22 -23.21
C LEU A 483 2.32 15.75 -23.08
N ILE A 484 3.28 16.39 -23.75
CA ILE A 484 3.39 17.87 -23.84
C ILE A 484 2.18 18.43 -24.59
N ASP A 485 1.82 17.85 -25.75
CA ASP A 485 0.66 18.26 -26.55
C ASP A 485 -0.66 18.12 -25.78
N LYS A 486 -0.81 17.03 -25.01
CA LYS A 486 -1.96 16.78 -24.11
C LYS A 486 -1.87 17.55 -22.78
N LYS A 487 -0.80 18.32 -22.53
CA LYS A 487 -0.56 19.10 -21.29
C LYS A 487 -0.53 18.24 -20.02
N GLN A 488 -0.07 16.99 -20.13
CA GLN A 488 0.02 16.00 -19.06
C GLN A 488 1.25 16.22 -18.17
N TRP A 489 1.39 17.44 -17.62
CA TRP A 489 2.62 17.93 -16.97
C TRP A 489 3.24 17.04 -15.88
N PRO A 490 2.48 16.34 -15.01
CA PRO A 490 3.07 15.40 -14.04
C PRO A 490 3.83 14.26 -14.72
N TYR A 491 3.24 13.68 -15.78
CA TYR A 491 3.86 12.62 -16.57
C TYR A 491 5.08 13.14 -17.35
N VAL A 492 4.96 14.35 -17.95
CA VAL A 492 6.11 15.01 -18.60
C VAL A 492 7.28 15.17 -17.62
N MET A 493 7.06 15.68 -16.40
CA MET A 493 8.14 15.84 -15.41
C MET A 493 8.72 14.50 -14.95
N ASN A 494 7.86 13.53 -14.60
CA ASN A 494 8.32 12.26 -14.04
C ASN A 494 9.12 11.46 -15.07
N ASP A 495 8.61 11.30 -16.29
CA ASP A 495 9.27 10.57 -17.34
C ASP A 495 10.54 11.30 -17.82
N LEU A 496 10.50 12.64 -17.96
CA LEU A 496 11.66 13.44 -18.33
C LEU A 496 12.80 13.28 -17.33
N ARG A 497 12.53 13.46 -16.03
CA ARG A 497 13.52 13.30 -14.96
C ARG A 497 14.12 11.90 -14.99
N LEU A 498 13.26 10.88 -15.08
CA LEU A 498 13.68 9.50 -15.12
C LEU A 498 14.64 9.24 -16.28
N ARG A 499 14.21 9.47 -17.53
CA ARG A 499 15.04 9.20 -18.72
C ARG A 499 16.29 10.09 -18.77
N ALA A 500 16.22 11.32 -18.25
CA ALA A 500 17.37 12.21 -18.10
C ALA A 500 18.43 11.63 -17.15
N SER A 501 18.05 10.99 -16.04
CA SER A 501 19.01 10.35 -15.12
C SER A 501 19.75 9.16 -15.75
N TYR A 502 19.05 8.28 -16.48
CA TYR A 502 19.68 7.19 -17.26
C TYR A 502 20.68 7.75 -18.27
N LEU A 503 20.25 8.74 -19.05
CA LEU A 503 21.07 9.39 -20.05
C LEU A 503 22.29 10.11 -19.43
N ARG A 504 22.14 10.77 -18.27
CA ARG A 504 23.22 11.48 -17.56
C ARG A 504 24.33 10.50 -17.13
N TYR A 505 23.92 9.34 -16.62
CA TYR A 505 24.82 8.28 -16.20
C TYR A 505 25.55 7.63 -17.38
N ASP A 506 24.83 7.24 -18.43
CA ASP A 506 25.42 6.55 -19.57
C ASP A 506 26.33 7.47 -20.39
N LEU A 507 25.97 8.74 -20.57
CA LEU A 507 26.85 9.73 -21.20
C LEU A 507 28.15 9.93 -20.40
N LYS A 508 28.11 9.93 -19.06
CA LYS A 508 29.31 9.97 -18.22
C LYS A 508 30.23 8.77 -18.46
N THR A 509 29.66 7.58 -18.66
CA THR A 509 30.40 6.36 -19.01
C THR A 509 31.00 6.44 -20.42
N VAL A 510 30.22 6.88 -21.42
CA VAL A 510 30.68 7.02 -22.82
C VAL A 510 31.71 8.15 -23.01
N ILE A 511 31.61 9.26 -22.27
CA ILE A 511 32.65 10.30 -22.19
C ILE A 511 33.93 9.72 -21.58
N SER A 512 33.80 8.94 -20.51
CA SER A 512 34.95 8.35 -19.82
C SER A 512 35.75 7.39 -20.73
N SER A 513 35.09 6.67 -21.64
CA SER A 513 35.71 5.66 -22.52
C SER A 513 36.39 6.19 -23.79
N LYS A 514 36.12 7.42 -24.25
CA LYS A 514 36.80 7.99 -25.45
C LYS A 514 38.33 8.00 -25.27
N THR A 515 39.09 8.06 -26.36
CA THR A 515 40.56 7.95 -26.31
C THR A 515 41.27 9.29 -26.45
N THR A 516 40.75 10.22 -27.25
CA THR A 516 41.32 11.57 -27.40
C THR A 516 40.82 12.53 -26.30
N LYS A 517 41.49 13.68 -26.13
CA LYS A 517 40.99 14.76 -25.24
C LYS A 517 39.89 15.57 -25.91
N GLU A 518 39.97 15.63 -27.23
CA GLU A 518 39.13 16.38 -28.14
C GLU A 518 37.71 15.79 -28.15
N GLU A 519 37.56 14.48 -28.35
CA GLU A 519 36.26 13.79 -28.25
C GLU A 519 35.63 13.93 -26.85
N LYS A 520 36.44 13.85 -25.79
CA LYS A 520 35.95 14.02 -24.41
C LYS A 520 35.45 15.43 -24.16
N LYS A 521 36.12 16.44 -24.71
CA LYS A 521 35.69 17.83 -24.62
C LYS A 521 34.41 18.04 -25.42
N ASP A 522 34.40 17.68 -26.71
CA ASP A 522 33.24 17.81 -27.60
C ASP A 522 31.97 17.17 -26.99
N LEU A 523 32.06 15.91 -26.55
CA LEU A 523 30.92 15.20 -26.00
C LEU A 523 30.50 15.74 -24.63
N LYS A 524 31.43 16.22 -23.80
CA LYS A 524 31.11 16.89 -22.53
C LYS A 524 30.44 18.25 -22.75
N ASP A 525 30.92 19.04 -23.70
CA ASP A 525 30.35 20.36 -24.04
C ASP A 525 28.94 20.21 -24.66
N LEU A 526 28.70 19.16 -25.44
CA LEU A 526 27.35 18.79 -25.92
C LEU A 526 26.46 18.30 -24.76
N THR A 527 26.97 17.44 -23.88
CA THR A 527 26.22 16.91 -22.73
C THR A 527 25.82 18.02 -21.76
N GLY A 528 26.67 19.03 -21.54
CA GLY A 528 26.33 20.21 -20.73
C GLY A 528 25.20 21.04 -21.33
N LYS A 529 25.17 21.23 -22.66
CA LYS A 529 24.05 21.88 -23.37
C LYS A 529 22.77 21.07 -23.26
N LEU A 530 22.86 19.75 -23.39
CA LEU A 530 21.71 18.85 -23.33
C LEU A 530 20.99 18.99 -21.99
N PHE A 531 21.71 18.87 -20.86
CA PHE A 531 21.07 18.99 -19.55
C PHE A 531 20.52 20.39 -19.29
N ALA A 532 21.17 21.46 -19.76
CA ALA A 532 20.58 22.80 -19.70
C ALA A 532 19.24 22.92 -20.46
N THR A 533 19.05 22.20 -21.58
CA THR A 533 17.76 22.16 -22.29
C THR A 533 16.73 21.24 -21.61
N LEU A 534 17.16 20.14 -21.00
CA LEU A 534 16.29 19.22 -20.24
C LEU A 534 15.78 19.87 -18.96
N ASP A 535 16.63 20.56 -18.21
CA ASP A 535 16.26 21.30 -16.99
C ASP A 535 15.32 22.48 -17.34
N GLY A 536 15.48 23.08 -18.53
CA GLY A 536 14.52 24.06 -19.07
C GLY A 536 13.15 23.46 -19.42
N LEU A 537 13.13 22.24 -19.97
CA LEU A 537 11.88 21.51 -20.26
C LEU A 537 11.18 21.06 -18.97
N ASP A 538 11.93 20.62 -17.94
CA ASP A 538 11.39 20.32 -16.62
C ASP A 538 10.78 21.57 -15.96
N HIS A 539 11.49 22.71 -16.03
CA HIS A 539 10.98 23.98 -15.53
C HIS A 539 9.67 24.35 -16.23
N ALA A 540 9.62 24.28 -17.56
CA ALA A 540 8.44 24.60 -18.35
C ALA A 540 7.24 23.71 -17.99
N ALA A 541 7.45 22.41 -17.80
CA ALA A 541 6.42 21.48 -17.34
C ALA A 541 5.97 21.79 -15.89
N LYS A 542 6.91 22.12 -14.99
CA LYS A 542 6.66 22.50 -13.59
C LYS A 542 5.81 23.77 -13.47
N ILE A 543 6.08 24.79 -14.29
CA ILE A 543 5.25 26.02 -14.38
C ILE A 543 4.04 25.86 -15.32
N LYS A 544 3.86 24.68 -15.94
CA LYS A 544 2.74 24.31 -16.82
C LYS A 544 2.63 25.20 -18.09
N SER A 545 3.77 25.72 -18.58
CA SER A 545 3.89 26.64 -19.73
C SER A 545 4.03 25.87 -21.05
N PRO A 546 3.00 25.81 -21.93
CA PRO A 546 3.10 25.05 -23.18
C PRO A 546 4.09 25.67 -24.16
N THR A 547 4.19 27.00 -24.17
CA THR A 547 5.06 27.76 -25.08
C THR A 547 6.54 27.51 -24.78
N GLU A 548 6.90 27.44 -23.50
CA GLU A 548 8.27 27.10 -23.09
C GLU A 548 8.55 25.61 -23.23
N ALA A 549 7.57 24.74 -22.97
CA ALA A 549 7.73 23.30 -23.15
C ALA A 549 8.00 22.97 -24.63
N GLU A 550 7.29 23.59 -25.56
CA GLU A 550 7.53 23.40 -27.01
C GLU A 550 8.91 23.90 -27.43
N LYS A 551 9.32 25.08 -26.93
CA LYS A 551 10.65 25.66 -27.16
C LYS A 551 11.75 24.71 -26.66
N TYR A 552 11.73 24.36 -25.37
CA TYR A 552 12.79 23.54 -24.77
C TYR A 552 12.77 22.10 -25.27
N TYR A 553 11.63 21.55 -25.68
CA TYR A 553 11.55 20.28 -26.39
C TYR A 553 12.24 20.36 -27.77
N GLY A 554 12.03 21.43 -28.53
CA GLY A 554 12.71 21.65 -29.81
C GLY A 554 14.23 21.82 -29.66
N GLU A 555 14.68 22.56 -28.63
CA GLU A 555 16.11 22.71 -28.30
C GLU A 555 16.71 21.35 -27.87
N THR A 556 16.06 20.64 -26.93
CA THR A 556 16.46 19.30 -26.46
C THR A 556 16.58 18.31 -27.63
N LYS A 557 15.57 18.25 -28.51
CA LYS A 557 15.58 17.36 -29.68
C LYS A 557 16.76 17.62 -30.61
N THR A 558 17.17 18.88 -30.74
CA THR A 558 18.33 19.26 -31.57
C THR A 558 19.63 18.78 -30.92
N VAL A 559 19.84 19.09 -29.62
CA VAL A 559 21.08 18.69 -28.92
C VAL A 559 21.17 17.18 -28.70
N LEU A 560 20.05 16.47 -28.53
CA LEU A 560 20.02 15.00 -28.56
C LEU A 560 20.56 14.46 -29.88
N GLY A 561 20.18 15.03 -31.02
CA GLY A 561 20.71 14.63 -32.34
C GLY A 561 22.25 14.75 -32.41
N ASP A 562 22.79 15.89 -31.96
CA ASP A 562 24.23 16.13 -31.91
C ASP A 562 24.97 15.16 -30.96
N VAL A 563 24.37 14.84 -29.81
CA VAL A 563 24.92 13.88 -28.83
C VAL A 563 24.91 12.46 -29.39
N LEU A 564 23.78 12.00 -29.95
CA LEU A 564 23.64 10.64 -30.50
C LEU A 564 24.63 10.39 -31.65
N ALA A 565 24.87 11.40 -32.50
CA ALA A 565 25.87 11.35 -33.57
C ALA A 565 27.34 11.20 -33.07
N LYS A 566 27.59 11.31 -31.76
CA LYS A 566 28.92 11.19 -31.12
C LYS A 566 29.06 9.96 -30.22
N LEU A 567 28.00 9.17 -30.01
CA LEU A 567 28.08 7.97 -29.16
C LEU A 567 28.81 6.81 -29.86
N GLY A 568 28.55 6.63 -31.16
CA GLY A 568 28.96 5.47 -31.97
C GLY A 568 27.76 4.57 -32.23
#